data_AF-A0A183HVK2-F1
#
_entry.id   AF-A0A183HVK2-F1
#
_cell.length_a   1.000
_cell.length_b   1.000
_cell.length_c   1.000
_cell.angle_alpha   90.00
_cell.angle_beta   90.00
_cell.angle_gamma   90.00
#
_symmetry.space_group_name_H-M   'P 1'
#
loop_
_entity.id
_entity.type
_entity.pdbx_description
1 polymer ?
#
loop_
_entity_poly.entity_id
_entity_poly.type
_entity_poly.pdbx_seq_one_letter_code
_entity_poly.pdbx_strand_id
1 'polypeptide(L)'
;MCQSLAKQFREEILYVVDKLILQPNALCSMLITKCKNLRPDTSSWDIMLPPKRPDQEYPTYPALRQDNLRVLHITDLHLDPEYAPGSEANCSSELCCHRQPELNVQHFKFHFMGRKLNKLLIESFHQYHKIIGNY
;
A
#
# COMPACT_ATOMS: atom_id res chain seq x y z
N MET A 1 11.55 11.86 -13.32
CA MET A 1 10.46 11.29 -12.51
C MET A 1 9.42 12.35 -12.10
N CYS A 2 9.82 13.43 -11.43
CA CYS A 2 8.89 14.48 -10.96
C CYS A 2 7.93 15.03 -12.04
N GLN A 3 8.41 15.31 -13.25
CA GLN A 3 7.55 15.82 -14.33
C GLN A 3 6.48 14.80 -14.75
N SER A 4 6.84 13.52 -14.81
CA SER A 4 5.91 12.43 -15.17
C SER A 4 4.83 12.26 -14.10
N LEU A 5 5.21 12.21 -12.82
CA LEU A 5 4.25 12.15 -11.71
C LEU A 5 3.35 13.37 -11.67
N ALA A 6 3.93 14.57 -11.80
CA ALA A 6 3.15 15.81 -11.80
C ALA A 6 2.14 15.79 -12.95
N LYS A 7 2.54 15.40 -14.16
CA LYS A 7 1.62 15.30 -15.31
C LYS A 7 0.52 14.26 -15.07
N GLN A 8 0.84 13.14 -14.43
CA GLN A 8 -0.10 12.05 -14.19
C GLN A 8 -1.18 12.41 -13.17
N PHE A 9 -0.81 13.09 -12.07
CA PHE A 9 -1.73 13.35 -10.95
C PHE A 9 -2.28 14.78 -10.91
N ARG A 10 -1.84 15.66 -11.82
CA ARG A 10 -2.18 17.10 -11.80
C ARG A 10 -3.68 17.32 -11.74
N GLU A 11 -4.44 16.68 -12.61
CA GLU A 11 -5.86 16.99 -12.77
C GLU A 11 -6.67 16.52 -11.56
N GLU A 12 -6.33 15.36 -10.99
CA GLU A 12 -6.95 14.82 -9.77
C GLU A 12 -6.60 15.68 -8.56
N ILE A 13 -5.34 16.08 -8.42
CA ILE A 13 -4.91 16.96 -7.32
C ILE A 13 -5.63 18.30 -7.43
N LEU A 14 -5.68 18.91 -8.62
CA LEU A 14 -6.38 20.18 -8.83
C LEU A 14 -7.87 20.05 -8.53
N TYR A 15 -8.50 18.95 -8.94
CA TYR A 15 -9.90 18.67 -8.63
C TYR A 15 -10.16 18.59 -7.12
N VAL A 16 -9.35 17.83 -6.39
CA VAL A 16 -9.50 17.69 -4.93
C VAL A 16 -9.25 19.03 -4.22
N VAL A 17 -8.25 19.79 -4.65
CA VAL A 17 -7.96 21.13 -4.12
C VAL A 17 -9.15 22.07 -4.37
N ASP A 18 -9.73 22.08 -5.57
CA ASP A 18 -10.92 22.86 -5.90
C ASP A 18 -12.12 22.49 -5.00
N LYS A 19 -12.39 21.18 -4.84
CA LYS A 19 -13.57 20.71 -4.12
C LYS A 19 -13.45 20.70 -2.60
N LEU A 20 -12.24 20.62 -2.04
CA LEU A 20 -12.05 20.50 -0.59
C LEU A 20 -11.40 21.70 0.06
N ILE A 21 -10.51 22.43 -0.63
CA ILE A 21 -9.72 23.51 -0.04
C ILE A 21 -10.22 24.87 -0.52
N LEU A 22 -10.42 25.03 -1.84
CA LEU A 22 -10.77 26.32 -2.45
C LEU A 22 -12.27 26.67 -2.37
N GLN A 23 -13.08 25.84 -1.72
CA GLN A 23 -14.48 26.18 -1.46
C GLN A 23 -14.58 27.40 -0.54
N PRO A 24 -15.45 28.39 -0.82
CA PRO A 24 -15.54 29.62 -0.04
C PRO A 24 -15.72 29.39 1.47
N ASN A 25 -16.52 28.40 1.85
CA ASN A 25 -16.74 28.03 3.25
C ASN A 25 -15.46 27.48 3.92
N ALA A 26 -14.68 26.67 3.20
CA ALA A 26 -13.43 26.10 3.69
C ALA A 26 -12.38 27.20 3.89
N LEU A 27 -12.18 28.05 2.88
CA LEU A 27 -11.32 29.23 2.96
C LEU A 27 -11.73 30.19 4.09
N CYS A 28 -13.02 30.50 4.21
CA CYS A 28 -13.52 31.39 5.26
C CYS A 28 -13.26 30.79 6.64
N SER A 29 -13.55 29.50 6.84
CA SER A 29 -13.31 28.81 8.12
C SER A 29 -11.83 28.77 8.52
N MET A 30 -10.92 28.71 7.54
CA MET A 30 -9.47 28.65 7.76
C MET A 30 -8.85 30.04 8.04
N LEU A 31 -9.32 31.09 7.35
CA LEU A 31 -8.69 32.42 7.39
C LEU A 31 -9.42 33.43 8.29
N ILE A 32 -10.73 33.25 8.52
CA ILE A 32 -11.57 34.24 9.22
C ILE A 32 -12.21 33.59 10.45
N THR A 33 -11.87 34.10 11.63
CA THR A 33 -12.37 33.58 12.92
C THR A 33 -13.90 33.58 13.04
N LYS A 34 -14.59 34.52 12.38
CA LYS A 34 -16.05 34.60 12.34
C LYS A 34 -16.74 33.48 11.54
N CYS A 35 -15.99 32.74 10.73
CA CYS A 35 -16.48 31.69 9.81
C CYS A 35 -16.14 30.27 10.27
N LYS A 36 -15.58 30.10 11.48
CA LYS A 36 -14.94 28.85 11.94
C LYS A 36 -15.80 27.58 11.82
N ASN A 37 -17.13 27.71 11.86
CA ASN A 37 -18.07 26.57 11.87
C ASN A 37 -18.66 26.22 10.50
N LEU A 38 -18.22 26.86 9.40
CA LEU A 38 -18.78 26.64 8.06
C LEU A 38 -18.22 25.41 7.34
N ARG A 39 -17.17 24.79 7.88
CA ARG A 39 -16.61 23.54 7.38
C ARG A 39 -17.06 22.40 8.30
N PRO A 40 -17.69 21.33 7.78
CA PRO A 40 -17.97 20.15 8.58
C PRO A 40 -16.64 19.59 9.09
N ASP A 41 -16.55 19.40 10.41
CA ASP A 41 -15.38 18.79 11.04
C ASP A 41 -15.35 17.31 10.67
N THR A 42 -14.55 16.96 9.68
CA THR A 42 -14.34 15.57 9.24
C THR A 42 -13.50 14.76 10.22
N SER A 43 -12.98 15.35 11.29
CA SER A 43 -12.10 14.64 12.23
C SER A 43 -12.84 13.70 13.19
N SER A 44 -14.14 13.91 13.40
CA SER A 44 -14.96 13.07 14.27
C SER A 44 -16.25 12.66 13.56
N TRP A 45 -16.42 11.36 13.37
CA TRP A 45 -17.63 10.77 12.81
C TRP A 45 -17.98 9.50 13.59
N ASP A 46 -19.27 9.35 13.90
CA ASP A 46 -19.77 8.21 14.65
C ASP A 46 -20.37 7.16 13.70
N ILE A 47 -20.05 5.90 13.96
CA ILE A 47 -20.67 4.77 13.28
C ILE A 47 -21.82 4.28 14.13
N MET A 48 -23.05 4.50 13.65
CA MET A 48 -24.23 3.92 14.29
C MET A 48 -24.28 2.43 14.01
N LEU A 49 -23.91 1.63 15.01
CA LEU A 49 -24.07 0.19 14.95
C LEU A 49 -25.56 -0.17 15.12
N PRO A 50 -26.07 -1.16 14.39
CA PRO A 50 -27.40 -1.68 14.65
C PRO A 50 -27.49 -2.21 16.10
N PRO A 51 -28.69 -2.18 16.72
CA PRO A 51 -28.86 -2.68 18.07
C PRO A 51 -28.43 -4.16 18.14
N LYS A 52 -27.73 -4.51 19.23
CA LYS A 52 -27.31 -5.89 19.47
C LYS A 52 -28.54 -6.79 19.51
N ARG A 53 -28.59 -7.82 18.68
CA ARG A 53 -29.65 -8.83 18.73
C ARG A 53 -29.54 -9.62 20.05
N PRO A 54 -30.63 -9.74 20.83
CA PRO A 54 -30.60 -10.35 22.17
C PRO A 54 -30.25 -11.85 22.15
N ASP A 55 -30.50 -12.52 21.02
CA ASP A 55 -30.37 -13.95 20.77
C ASP A 55 -29.31 -14.26 19.69
N GLN A 56 -28.30 -13.39 19.54
CA GLN A 56 -27.26 -13.63 18.55
C GLN A 56 -26.37 -14.81 18.94
N GLU A 57 -26.76 -16.00 18.50
CA GLU A 57 -25.91 -17.19 18.51
C GLU A 57 -24.80 -17.02 17.47
N TYR A 58 -23.55 -17.01 17.92
CA TYR A 58 -22.41 -17.10 17.02
C TYR A 58 -22.22 -18.56 16.62
N PRO A 59 -21.87 -18.84 15.36
CA PRO A 59 -21.56 -20.20 14.96
C PRO A 59 -20.44 -20.74 15.84
N THR A 60 -20.70 -21.86 16.50
CA THR A 60 -19.66 -22.57 17.24
C THR A 60 -18.78 -23.24 16.19
N TYR A 61 -17.56 -22.74 16.03
CA TYR A 61 -16.61 -23.37 15.13
C TYR A 61 -16.15 -24.69 15.77
N PRO A 62 -16.25 -25.84 15.08
CA PRO A 62 -15.75 -27.09 15.62
C PRO A 62 -14.28 -26.91 15.96
N ALA A 63 -13.90 -27.34 17.18
CA ALA A 63 -12.51 -27.36 17.62
C ALA A 63 -11.75 -28.33 16.70
N LEU A 64 -11.10 -27.76 15.68
CA LEU A 64 -10.36 -28.46 14.63
C LEU A 64 -11.27 -29.32 13.75
N ARG A 65 -11.52 -28.87 12.52
CA ARG A 65 -12.01 -29.77 11.46
C ARG A 65 -11.04 -30.95 11.39
N GLN A 66 -11.57 -32.18 11.34
CA GLN A 66 -10.78 -33.41 11.19
C GLN A 66 -9.79 -33.32 10.02
N ASP A 67 -10.14 -32.56 8.99
CA ASP A 67 -9.26 -32.17 7.89
C ASP A 67 -8.83 -30.70 8.05
N ASN A 68 -7.52 -30.47 8.11
CA ASN A 68 -6.94 -29.13 8.15
C ASN A 68 -7.40 -28.30 6.93
N LEU A 69 -8.07 -27.17 7.18
CA LEU A 69 -8.39 -26.20 6.13
C LEU A 69 -7.09 -25.54 5.65
N ARG A 70 -6.70 -25.79 4.40
CA ARG A 70 -5.58 -25.09 3.76
C ARG A 70 -6.09 -23.86 3.04
N VAL A 71 -5.64 -22.69 3.46
CA VAL A 71 -5.95 -21.41 2.81
C VAL A 71 -4.68 -20.83 2.22
N LEU A 72 -4.68 -20.61 0.91
CA LEU A 72 -3.62 -19.88 0.21
C LEU A 72 -3.99 -18.39 0.19
N HIS A 73 -3.13 -17.56 0.77
CA HIS A 73 -3.27 -16.10 0.74
C HIS A 73 -2.01 -15.50 0.12
N ILE A 74 -2.16 -14.91 -1.05
CA ILE A 74 -1.10 -14.21 -1.78
C ILE A 74 -1.51 -12.74 -1.87
N THR A 75 -0.58 -11.84 -1.53
CA THR A 75 -0.76 -10.39 -1.59
C THR A 75 0.51 -9.75 -2.15
N ASP A 76 0.39 -8.50 -2.61
CA ASP A 76 1.52 -7.64 -3.01
C ASP A 76 2.35 -8.19 -4.20
N LEU A 77 1.67 -8.81 -5.18
CA LEU A 77 2.31 -9.24 -6.43
C LEU A 77 2.52 -8.04 -7.37
N HIS A 78 3.66 -7.36 -7.22
CA HIS A 78 4.09 -6.27 -8.10
C HIS A 78 4.86 -6.81 -9.30
N LEU A 79 4.12 -7.22 -10.35
CA LEU A 79 4.73 -7.60 -11.62
C LEU A 79 5.32 -6.36 -12.31
N ASP A 80 6.61 -6.44 -12.62
CA ASP A 80 7.36 -5.39 -13.27
C ASP A 80 7.76 -5.82 -14.70
N PRO A 81 7.04 -5.36 -15.73
CA PRO A 81 7.34 -5.72 -17.13
C PRO A 81 8.70 -5.21 -17.62
N GLU A 82 9.26 -4.19 -16.96
CA GLU A 82 10.53 -3.59 -17.33
C GLU A 82 11.72 -4.21 -16.59
N TYR A 83 11.45 -5.18 -15.69
CA TYR A 83 12.48 -5.93 -14.98
C TYR A 83 13.46 -6.59 -15.96
N ALA A 84 14.74 -6.32 -15.76
CA ALA A 84 15.81 -6.78 -16.62
C ALA A 84 16.93 -7.41 -15.78
N PRO A 85 17.16 -8.73 -15.89
CA PRO A 85 18.30 -9.36 -15.23
C PRO A 85 19.63 -8.69 -15.61
N GLY A 86 20.53 -8.54 -14.63
CA GLY A 86 21.83 -7.93 -14.86
C GLY A 86 21.86 -6.39 -14.82
N SER A 87 20.72 -5.72 -14.66
CA SER A 87 20.62 -4.26 -14.50
C SER A 87 21.07 -3.78 -13.10
N GLU A 88 21.31 -2.47 -12.99
CA GLU A 88 21.71 -1.83 -11.73
C GLU A 88 20.59 -1.90 -10.70
N ALA A 89 21.03 -2.21 -9.49
CA ALA A 89 20.20 -2.58 -8.38
C ALA A 89 20.09 -1.41 -7.38
N ASN A 90 21.17 -0.69 -7.19
CA ASN A 90 21.31 0.44 -6.26
C ASN A 90 21.40 1.76 -7.06
N CYS A 91 20.35 2.02 -7.82
CA CYS A 91 20.23 3.23 -8.60
C CYS A 91 19.65 4.38 -7.76
N SER A 92 19.71 5.62 -8.26
CA SER A 92 19.17 6.80 -7.58
C SER A 92 17.68 7.06 -7.84
N SER A 93 17.03 6.25 -8.69
CA SER A 93 15.58 6.34 -8.91
C SER A 93 14.79 5.55 -7.87
N GLU A 94 13.50 5.85 -7.77
CA GLU A 94 12.58 5.23 -6.83
C GLU A 94 12.30 3.75 -7.12
N LEU A 95 12.45 3.34 -8.39
CA LEU A 95 12.42 1.96 -8.85
C LEU A 95 13.69 1.68 -9.69
N CYS A 96 14.35 0.56 -9.41
CA CYS A 96 15.56 0.09 -10.11
C CYS A 96 15.27 -1.23 -10.83
N CYS A 97 16.32 -1.91 -11.30
CA CYS A 97 16.24 -3.22 -11.95
C CYS A 97 15.66 -3.20 -13.37
N HIS A 98 15.64 -2.02 -14.01
CA HIS A 98 15.19 -1.83 -15.38
C HIS A 98 16.38 -1.71 -16.34
N ARG A 99 16.14 -1.92 -17.65
CA ARG A 99 17.14 -1.61 -18.67
C ARG A 99 17.40 -0.11 -18.70
N GLN A 100 18.57 0.32 -18.26
CA GLN A 100 19.00 1.71 -18.44
C GLN A 100 19.85 1.84 -19.72
N PRO A 101 19.70 2.94 -20.49
CA PRO A 101 20.64 3.27 -21.55
C PRO A 101 22.03 3.48 -20.93
N GLU A 102 23.02 2.88 -21.57
CA GLU A 102 24.32 2.48 -21.00
C GLU A 102 25.01 3.52 -20.11
N LEU A 103 24.93 3.31 -18.80
CA LEU A 103 25.92 3.82 -17.85
C LEU A 103 26.81 2.64 -17.47
N ASN A 104 28.08 2.78 -17.84
CA ASN A 104 29.14 1.81 -17.62
C ASN A 104 29.47 1.75 -16.12
N VAL A 105 28.62 1.09 -15.33
CA VAL A 105 28.81 0.94 -13.89
C VAL A 105 28.93 -0.55 -13.58
N GLN A 106 30.15 -0.97 -13.30
CA GLN A 106 30.50 -2.34 -12.96
C GLN A 106 30.23 -2.63 -11.48
N HIS A 107 29.05 -2.29 -10.97
CA HIS A 107 28.70 -2.54 -9.57
C HIS A 107 27.32 -3.20 -9.47
N PHE A 108 27.25 -4.28 -8.68
CA PHE A 108 26.06 -5.02 -8.24
C PHE A 108 24.89 -5.23 -9.22
N LYS A 109 25.08 -6.18 -10.14
CA LYS A 109 24.05 -6.69 -11.06
C LYS A 109 23.03 -7.60 -10.36
N PHE A 110 21.74 -7.46 -10.69
CA PHE A 110 20.67 -8.35 -10.23
C PHE A 110 20.74 -9.78 -10.83
N HIS A 111 20.30 -10.79 -10.07
CA HIS A 111 20.22 -12.19 -10.50
C HIS A 111 18.84 -12.52 -11.12
N PHE A 112 18.71 -13.66 -11.82
CA PHE A 112 17.52 -14.01 -12.61
C PHE A 112 16.18 -13.99 -11.85
N MET A 113 16.19 -14.21 -10.53
CA MET A 113 14.99 -14.29 -9.66
C MET A 113 14.85 -13.12 -8.67
N GLY A 114 15.46 -11.96 -8.94
CA GLY A 114 15.41 -10.80 -8.06
C GLY A 114 16.65 -10.66 -7.15
N ARG A 115 16.60 -9.71 -6.19
CA ARG A 115 17.62 -9.53 -5.14
C ARG A 115 17.07 -10.11 -3.87
N LYS A 116 18.01 -10.62 -3.08
CA LYS A 116 17.78 -10.89 -1.68
C LYS A 116 17.44 -9.57 -0.98
N LEU A 117 16.19 -9.41 -0.56
CA LEU A 117 15.82 -8.35 0.39
C LEU A 117 16.68 -8.55 1.66
N ASN A 118 17.01 -7.45 2.35
CA ASN A 118 17.69 -7.54 3.65
C ASN A 118 16.98 -8.56 4.55
N LYS A 119 17.77 -9.28 5.36
CA LYS A 119 17.38 -10.43 6.20
C LYS A 119 15.99 -10.31 6.86
N LEU A 120 15.60 -9.09 7.24
CA LEU A 120 14.30 -8.72 7.82
C LEU A 120 13.07 -9.09 6.98
N LEU A 121 13.12 -9.04 5.64
CA LEU A 121 11.97 -9.42 4.78
C LEU A 121 11.93 -10.92 4.48
N ILE A 122 13.06 -11.61 4.60
CA ILE A 122 13.16 -13.07 4.42
C ILE A 122 12.68 -13.80 5.67
N GLU A 123 12.78 -13.20 6.85
CA GLU A 123 12.24 -13.78 8.08
C GLU A 123 10.72 -13.98 8.01
N SER A 124 9.97 -13.10 7.34
CA SER A 124 8.53 -13.28 7.09
C SER A 124 8.23 -14.50 6.19
N PHE A 125 9.07 -14.79 5.20
CA PHE A 125 8.93 -15.97 4.33
C PHE A 125 9.47 -17.26 4.97
N HIS A 126 10.54 -17.19 5.75
CA HIS A 126 11.07 -18.33 6.51
C HIS A 126 10.15 -18.76 7.64
N GLN A 127 9.39 -17.84 8.25
CA GLN A 127 8.36 -18.19 9.19
C GLN A 127 7.23 -19.00 8.52
N TYR A 128 6.92 -18.71 7.26
CA TYR A 128 5.95 -19.48 6.47
C TYR A 128 6.43 -20.91 6.16
N HIS A 129 7.71 -21.09 5.80
CA HIS A 129 8.28 -22.42 5.56
C HIS A 129 8.45 -23.26 6.83
N LYS A 130 8.68 -22.63 7.99
CA LYS A 130 8.72 -23.33 9.29
C LYS A 130 7.36 -23.88 9.73
N ILE A 131 6.26 -23.33 9.22
CA ILE A 131 4.90 -23.82 9.49
C ILE A 131 4.56 -25.02 8.60
N ILE A 132 5.18 -25.15 7.42
CA ILE A 132 4.94 -26.25 6.46
C ILE A 132 5.91 -27.42 6.66
N GLY A 133 7.11 -27.20 7.22
CA GLY A 133 8.15 -28.23 7.36
C GLY A 133 8.09 -29.12 8.62
N ASN A 134 7.00 -29.10 9.38
CA ASN A 134 6.80 -29.98 10.56
C ASN A 134 5.52 -30.83 10.46
N TYR A 135 5.16 -31.23 9.25
CA TYR A 135 4.26 -32.34 8.97
C TYR A 135 4.93 -33.31 8.00
#